data_AF-A0A2V9C3P8-F1
#
_entry.id   AF-A0A2V9C3P8-F1
#
_cell.length_a   1.000
_cell.length_b   1.000
_cell.length_c   1.000
_cell.angle_alpha   90.00
_cell.angle_beta   90.00
_cell.angle_gamma   90.00
#
_symmetry.space_group_name_H-M   'P 1'
#
loop_
_entity.id
_entity.type
_entity.pdbx_description
1 polymer ?
#
loop_
_entity_poly.entity_id
_entity_poly.type
_entity_poly.pdbx_seq_one_letter_code
_entity_poly.pdbx_strand_id
1 'polypeptide(L)'
;MDITERREIERRLRQQQEFARRLVDNFPDMILVLDTNSQYTFVSPRSREVLGYEPQELAALGFGHCVHPEEMPTVRMLYDDIVATRRTYESLEVRVRRKQGDWRRILFNFSPLSDESGNIEGVVLSGRDVTDLKRLEEQLIQAEKLAAMGQMLAGVAHELNNPLTAVLGVTELLRERAGQAGYDESFTRQLDLTHRQARRTPAFPASWATPTSSSRSS
;
A
#
# COMPACT_ATOMS: atom_id res chain seq x y z
N MET A 1 -11.93 -55.51 -25.32
CA MET A 1 -11.25 -54.37 -24.67
C MET A 1 -10.74 -54.87 -23.33
N ASP A 2 -9.42 -54.89 -23.15
CA ASP A 2 -8.73 -55.57 -22.05
C ASP A 2 -8.94 -54.81 -20.72
N ILE A 3 -9.28 -55.54 -19.66
CA ILE A 3 -9.53 -54.98 -18.31
C ILE A 3 -8.28 -54.28 -17.76
N THR A 4 -7.10 -54.69 -18.21
CA THR A 4 -5.79 -54.13 -17.80
C THR A 4 -5.60 -52.72 -18.37
N GLU A 5 -5.92 -52.52 -19.65
CA GLU A 5 -5.76 -51.24 -20.35
C GLU A 5 -6.73 -50.17 -19.80
N ARG A 6 -7.99 -50.57 -19.55
CA ARG A 6 -8.98 -49.69 -18.91
C ARG A 6 -8.54 -49.22 -17.53
N ARG A 7 -8.02 -50.13 -16.70
CA ARG A 7 -7.55 -49.80 -15.34
C ARG A 7 -6.34 -48.87 -15.34
N GLU A 8 -5.45 -49.00 -16.33
CA GLU A 8 -4.29 -48.13 -16.43
C GLU A 8 -4.67 -46.71 -16.87
N ILE A 9 -5.61 -46.57 -17.82
CA ILE A 9 -6.16 -45.27 -18.24
C ILE A 9 -6.88 -44.58 -17.07
N GLU A 10 -7.76 -45.30 -16.35
CA GLU A 10 -8.46 -44.75 -15.19
C GLU A 10 -7.49 -44.29 -14.10
N ARG A 11 -6.40 -45.06 -13.85
CA ARG A 11 -5.37 -44.69 -12.89
C ARG A 11 -4.62 -43.43 -13.32
N ARG A 12 -4.21 -43.31 -14.59
CA ARG A 12 -3.51 -42.13 -15.11
C ARG A 12 -4.38 -40.88 -15.03
N LEU A 13 -5.65 -40.98 -15.41
CA LEU A 13 -6.60 -39.87 -15.33
C LEU A 13 -6.76 -39.40 -13.88
N ARG A 14 -6.95 -40.33 -12.94
CA ARG A 14 -7.05 -40.00 -11.52
C ARG A 14 -5.78 -39.33 -10.98
N GLN A 15 -4.61 -39.81 -11.36
CA GLN A 15 -3.33 -39.21 -10.95
C GLN A 15 -3.19 -37.77 -11.48
N GLN A 16 -3.58 -37.51 -12.72
CA GLN A 16 -3.55 -36.16 -13.29
C GLN A 16 -4.53 -35.22 -12.59
N GLN A 17 -5.75 -35.68 -12.32
CA GLN A 17 -6.76 -34.90 -11.58
C GLN A 17 -6.30 -34.57 -10.15
N GLU A 18 -5.74 -35.56 -9.44
CA GLU A 18 -5.20 -35.35 -8.08
C GLU A 18 -4.00 -34.38 -8.10
N PHE A 19 -3.13 -34.46 -9.10
CA PHE A 19 -2.01 -33.54 -9.25
C PHE A 19 -2.48 -32.10 -9.53
N ALA A 20 -3.40 -31.92 -10.48
CA ALA A 20 -3.97 -30.61 -10.80
C ALA A 20 -4.66 -29.99 -9.57
N ARG A 21 -5.42 -30.78 -8.82
CA ARG A 21 -6.04 -30.34 -7.57
C ARG A 21 -5.01 -29.86 -6.54
N ARG A 22 -3.93 -30.63 -6.33
CA ARG A 22 -2.86 -30.23 -5.40
C ARG A 22 -2.16 -28.94 -5.83
N LEU A 23 -1.99 -28.69 -7.13
CA LEU A 23 -1.41 -27.45 -7.61
C LEU A 23 -2.28 -26.25 -7.25
N VAL A 24 -3.59 -26.35 -7.47
CA VAL A 24 -4.54 -25.29 -7.15
C VAL A 24 -4.67 -25.08 -5.64
N ASP A 25 -4.69 -26.16 -4.86
CA ASP A 25 -4.83 -26.09 -3.39
C ASP A 25 -3.59 -25.44 -2.73
N ASN A 26 -2.41 -25.57 -3.33
CA ASN A 26 -1.17 -24.97 -2.80
C ASN A 26 -0.79 -23.65 -3.49
N PHE A 27 -1.60 -23.16 -4.44
CA PHE A 27 -1.30 -21.90 -5.11
C PHE A 27 -1.49 -20.73 -4.12
N PRO A 28 -0.54 -19.78 -4.04
CA PRO A 28 -0.61 -18.72 -3.03
C PRO A 28 -1.77 -17.75 -3.27
N ASP A 29 -2.10 -17.53 -4.55
CA ASP A 29 -3.18 -16.65 -4.97
C ASP A 29 -4.51 -17.41 -5.01
N MET A 30 -5.61 -16.71 -4.78
CA MET A 30 -6.94 -17.26 -4.93
C MET A 30 -7.26 -17.44 -6.41
N ILE A 31 -7.65 -18.66 -6.81
CA ILE A 31 -8.03 -18.95 -8.19
C ILE A 31 -9.55 -19.03 -8.28
N LEU A 32 -10.13 -18.25 -9.18
CA LEU A 32 -11.56 -18.22 -9.47
C LEU A 32 -11.76 -18.47 -10.96
N VAL A 33 -12.85 -19.14 -11.31
CA VAL A 33 -13.26 -19.29 -12.71
C VAL A 33 -14.71 -18.86 -12.83
N LEU A 34 -14.97 -18.00 -13.81
CA LEU A 34 -16.29 -17.55 -14.19
C LEU A 34 -16.63 -18.14 -15.55
N ASP A 35 -17.86 -18.58 -15.77
CA ASP A 35 -18.39 -18.82 -17.12
C ASP A 35 -18.61 -17.50 -17.86
N THR A 36 -19.16 -17.52 -19.07
CA THR A 36 -19.52 -16.32 -19.86
C THR A 36 -20.73 -15.54 -19.33
N ASN A 37 -21.48 -16.09 -18.38
CA ASN A 37 -22.60 -15.43 -17.71
C ASN A 37 -22.20 -14.79 -16.37
N SER A 38 -20.90 -14.68 -16.10
CA SER A 38 -20.33 -14.19 -14.84
C SER A 38 -20.70 -15.05 -13.62
N GLN A 39 -20.93 -16.34 -13.80
CA GLN A 39 -21.20 -17.26 -12.69
C GLN A 39 -19.94 -18.04 -12.33
N TYR A 40 -19.70 -18.20 -11.02
CA TYR A 40 -18.56 -18.97 -10.54
C TYR A 40 -18.73 -20.45 -10.88
N THR A 41 -17.89 -20.97 -11.76
CA THR A 41 -17.78 -22.41 -12.06
C THR A 41 -16.76 -23.08 -11.17
N PHE A 42 -15.78 -22.32 -10.65
CA PHE A 42 -14.79 -22.80 -9.72
C PHE A 42 -14.31 -21.69 -8.77
N VAL A 43 -14.08 -22.06 -7.52
CA VAL A 43 -13.47 -21.21 -6.49
C VAL A 43 -12.47 -22.07 -5.72
N SER A 44 -11.20 -21.64 -5.65
CA SER A 44 -10.18 -22.40 -4.93
C SER A 44 -10.40 -22.32 -3.42
N PRO A 45 -9.96 -23.34 -2.64
CA PRO A 45 -10.07 -23.33 -1.18
C PRO A 45 -9.39 -22.14 -0.50
N ARG A 46 -8.43 -21.52 -1.20
CA ARG A 46 -7.71 -20.30 -0.75
C ARG A 46 -8.66 -19.14 -0.42
N SER A 47 -9.87 -19.12 -0.96
CA SER A 47 -10.91 -18.13 -0.62
C SER A 47 -11.25 -18.10 0.88
N ARG A 48 -11.16 -19.25 1.57
CA ARG A 48 -11.38 -19.35 3.02
C ARG A 48 -10.33 -18.56 3.79
N GLU A 49 -9.08 -18.72 3.42
CA GLU A 49 -7.97 -18.05 4.09
C GLU A 49 -7.87 -16.57 3.72
N VAL A 50 -8.17 -16.22 2.47
CA VAL A 50 -8.03 -14.84 1.96
C VAL A 50 -9.27 -14.00 2.25
N LEU A 51 -10.49 -14.52 2.11
CA LEU A 51 -11.74 -13.75 2.29
C LEU A 51 -12.63 -14.24 3.44
N GLY A 52 -12.37 -15.43 3.99
CA GLY A 52 -13.18 -16.01 5.06
C GLY A 52 -14.45 -16.72 4.58
N TYR A 53 -14.67 -16.86 3.27
CA TYR A 53 -15.82 -17.56 2.70
C TYR A 53 -15.42 -18.97 2.29
N GLU A 54 -16.31 -19.93 2.52
CA GLU A 54 -16.19 -21.24 1.87
C GLU A 54 -16.35 -21.09 0.35
N PRO A 55 -15.69 -21.92 -0.47
CA PRO A 55 -15.81 -21.85 -1.93
C PRO A 55 -17.25 -21.83 -2.43
N GLN A 56 -18.12 -22.66 -1.86
CA GLN A 56 -19.54 -22.74 -2.23
C GLN A 56 -20.33 -21.51 -1.78
N GLU A 57 -20.00 -20.95 -0.62
CA GLU A 57 -20.62 -19.70 -0.14
C GLU A 57 -20.27 -18.54 -1.06
N LEU A 58 -18.99 -18.41 -1.43
CA LEU A 58 -18.53 -17.35 -2.33
C LEU A 58 -19.15 -17.50 -3.72
N ALA A 59 -19.21 -18.73 -4.24
CA ALA A 59 -19.84 -19.01 -5.52
C ALA A 59 -21.33 -18.61 -5.53
N ALA A 60 -22.05 -18.83 -4.43
CA ALA A 60 -23.47 -18.49 -4.30
C ALA A 60 -23.75 -16.98 -4.21
N LEU A 61 -22.81 -16.17 -3.74
CA LEU A 61 -22.95 -14.71 -3.68
C LEU A 61 -22.92 -14.06 -5.08
N GLY A 62 -22.29 -14.73 -6.05
CA GLY A 62 -22.16 -14.26 -7.42
C GLY A 62 -21.02 -13.25 -7.64
N PHE A 63 -20.65 -13.09 -8.91
CA PHE A 63 -19.53 -12.23 -9.29
C PHE A 63 -19.73 -10.78 -8.85
N GLY A 64 -18.70 -10.23 -8.20
CA GLY A 64 -18.68 -8.82 -7.82
C GLY A 64 -19.41 -8.48 -6.53
N HIS A 65 -20.12 -9.41 -5.89
CA HIS A 65 -20.87 -9.14 -4.66
C HIS A 65 -19.99 -8.60 -3.52
N CYS A 66 -18.76 -9.12 -3.41
CA CYS A 66 -17.82 -8.71 -2.39
C CYS A 66 -16.95 -7.51 -2.83
N VAL A 67 -17.02 -7.07 -4.09
CA VAL A 67 -16.23 -5.95 -4.61
C VAL A 67 -16.83 -4.64 -4.12
N HIS A 68 -15.98 -3.65 -3.86
CA HIS A 68 -16.43 -2.32 -3.47
C HIS A 68 -17.38 -1.73 -4.53
N PRO A 69 -18.54 -1.14 -4.16
CA PRO A 69 -19.53 -0.67 -5.12
C PRO A 69 -19.00 0.32 -6.15
N GLU A 70 -18.05 1.18 -5.77
CA GLU A 70 -17.42 2.15 -6.67
C GLU A 70 -16.53 1.51 -7.75
N GLU A 71 -15.99 0.33 -7.48
CA GLU A 71 -15.04 -0.37 -8.36
C GLU A 71 -15.76 -1.41 -9.24
N MET A 72 -16.98 -1.78 -8.87
CA MET A 72 -17.79 -2.76 -9.59
C MET A 72 -18.02 -2.40 -11.07
N PRO A 73 -18.32 -1.13 -11.46
CA PRO A 73 -18.49 -0.78 -12.87
C PRO A 73 -17.23 -1.06 -13.69
N THR A 74 -16.05 -0.72 -13.15
CA THR A 74 -14.76 -0.96 -13.80
C THR A 74 -14.47 -2.45 -13.95
N VAL A 75 -14.72 -3.23 -12.88
CA VAL A 75 -14.55 -4.69 -12.91
C VAL A 75 -15.48 -5.35 -13.92
N ARG A 76 -16.75 -4.93 -13.98
CA ARG A 76 -17.72 -5.46 -14.96
C ARG A 76 -17.28 -5.15 -16.38
N MET A 77 -16.93 -3.90 -16.66
CA MET A 77 -16.46 -3.47 -17.98
C MET A 77 -15.24 -4.26 -18.43
N LEU A 78 -14.27 -4.48 -17.53
CA LEU A 78 -13.08 -5.27 -17.82
C LEU A 78 -13.43 -6.71 -18.16
N TYR A 79 -14.29 -7.34 -17.36
CA TYR A 79 -14.74 -8.70 -17.60
C TYR A 79 -15.47 -8.84 -18.94
N ASP A 80 -16.42 -7.94 -19.24
CA ASP A 80 -17.19 -7.95 -20.49
C ASP A 80 -16.27 -7.76 -21.71
N ASP A 81 -15.26 -6.90 -21.60
CA ASP A 81 -14.28 -6.69 -22.67
C ASP A 81 -13.40 -7.93 -22.91
N ILE A 82 -13.00 -8.65 -21.86
CA ILE A 82 -12.24 -9.91 -22.00
C ILE A 82 -13.09 -10.95 -22.74
N VAL A 83 -14.36 -11.10 -22.34
CA VAL A 83 -15.30 -12.03 -22.97
C VAL A 83 -15.55 -11.65 -24.44
N ALA A 84 -15.56 -10.35 -24.77
CA ALA A 84 -15.77 -9.89 -26.15
C ALA A 84 -14.50 -9.99 -27.02
N THR A 85 -13.33 -9.62 -26.48
CA THR A 85 -12.12 -9.36 -27.28
C THR A 85 -11.07 -10.47 -27.21
N ARG A 86 -11.20 -11.43 -26.27
CA ARG A 86 -10.20 -12.49 -26.01
C ARG A 86 -8.84 -11.97 -25.56
N ARG A 87 -8.76 -10.71 -25.12
CA ARG A 87 -7.50 -10.11 -24.66
C ARG A 87 -7.25 -10.41 -23.19
N THR A 88 -6.00 -10.66 -22.86
CA THR A 88 -5.51 -10.73 -21.48
C THR A 88 -5.26 -9.31 -20.98
N TYR A 89 -5.61 -9.03 -19.73
CA TYR A 89 -5.36 -7.73 -19.09
C TYR A 89 -4.33 -7.86 -17.97
N GLU A 90 -3.46 -6.86 -17.85
CA GLU A 90 -2.24 -6.93 -17.03
C GLU A 90 -2.51 -7.13 -15.53
N SER A 91 -3.45 -6.38 -14.95
CA SER A 91 -3.97 -6.58 -13.59
C SER A 91 -4.96 -5.47 -13.24
N LEU A 92 -5.86 -5.72 -12.28
CA LEU A 92 -6.70 -4.70 -11.65
C LEU A 92 -6.72 -4.90 -10.14
N GLU A 93 -6.36 -3.87 -9.40
CA GLU A 93 -6.43 -3.87 -7.95
C GLU A 93 -7.80 -3.36 -7.49
N VAL A 94 -8.48 -4.11 -6.63
CA VAL A 94 -9.79 -3.74 -6.09
C VAL A 94 -9.91 -4.06 -4.61
N ARG A 95 -10.78 -3.33 -3.93
CA ARG A 95 -11.18 -3.57 -2.55
C ARG A 95 -12.26 -4.63 -2.52
N VAL A 96 -11.97 -5.73 -1.82
CA VAL A 96 -12.89 -6.85 -1.62
C VAL A 96 -13.21 -6.98 -0.14
N ARG A 97 -14.50 -7.10 0.17
CA ARG A 97 -15.00 -7.27 1.53
C ARG A 97 -14.91 -8.72 1.97
N ARG A 98 -14.28 -8.96 3.12
CA ARG A 98 -14.27 -10.28 3.76
C ARG A 98 -15.60 -10.58 4.45
N LYS A 99 -15.81 -11.85 4.80
CA LYS A 99 -16.97 -12.30 5.59
C LYS A 99 -17.09 -11.59 6.94
N GLN A 100 -15.96 -11.23 7.56
CA GLN A 100 -15.92 -10.51 8.84
C GLN A 100 -16.18 -9.00 8.70
N GLY A 101 -16.24 -8.49 7.46
CA GLY A 101 -16.59 -7.10 7.15
C GLY A 101 -15.40 -6.19 6.89
N ASP A 102 -14.16 -6.63 7.14
CA ASP A 102 -12.95 -5.89 6.78
C ASP A 102 -12.68 -5.90 5.26
N TRP A 103 -11.98 -4.86 4.80
CA TRP A 103 -11.62 -4.69 3.40
C TRP A 103 -10.20 -5.17 3.13
N ARG A 104 -10.01 -5.92 2.05
CA ARG A 104 -8.71 -6.34 1.54
C ARG A 104 -8.48 -5.76 0.16
N ARG A 105 -7.24 -5.37 -0.13
CA ARG A 105 -6.80 -4.96 -1.47
C ARG A 105 -6.34 -6.22 -2.19
N ILE A 106 -7.12 -6.64 -3.18
CA ILE A 106 -6.83 -7.82 -3.98
C ILE A 106 -6.43 -7.37 -5.38
N LEU A 107 -5.24 -7.78 -5.80
CA LEU A 107 -4.77 -7.61 -7.17
C LEU A 107 -5.26 -8.80 -7.99
N PHE A 108 -6.19 -8.55 -8.92
CA PHE A 108 -6.72 -9.56 -9.82
C PHE A 108 -6.03 -9.53 -11.18
N ASN A 109 -5.56 -10.69 -11.62
CA ASN A 109 -5.19 -10.94 -13.00
C ASN A 109 -6.31 -11.70 -13.68
N PHE A 110 -6.65 -11.31 -14.91
CA PHE A 110 -7.73 -11.92 -15.67
C PHE A 110 -7.18 -12.55 -16.94
N SER A 111 -7.56 -13.80 -17.19
CA SER A 111 -7.13 -14.54 -18.37
C SER A 111 -8.33 -15.22 -19.02
N PRO A 112 -8.55 -15.07 -20.33
CA PRO A 112 -9.62 -15.77 -21.01
C PRO A 112 -9.40 -17.28 -20.94
N LEU A 113 -10.47 -18.03 -20.65
CA LEU A 113 -10.50 -19.48 -20.71
C LEU A 113 -11.18 -19.87 -22.01
N SER A 114 -10.45 -20.57 -22.87
CA SER A 114 -10.97 -21.04 -24.16
C SER A 114 -11.12 -22.55 -24.17
N ASP A 115 -12.15 -23.03 -24.86
CA ASP A 115 -12.33 -24.46 -25.16
C ASP A 115 -11.31 -24.95 -26.20
N GLU A 116 -11.32 -26.26 -26.48
CA GLU A 116 -10.46 -26.89 -27.50
C GLU A 116 -10.69 -26.34 -28.92
N SER A 117 -11.85 -25.71 -29.17
CA SER A 117 -12.22 -25.09 -30.45
C SER A 117 -11.83 -23.60 -30.52
N GLY A 118 -11.27 -23.03 -29.45
CA GLY A 118 -10.89 -21.63 -29.37
C GLY A 118 -12.04 -20.67 -29.11
N ASN A 119 -13.20 -21.14 -28.63
CA ASN A 119 -14.28 -20.28 -28.14
C ASN A 119 -14.06 -19.97 -26.66
N ILE A 120 -14.45 -18.78 -26.22
CA ILE A 120 -14.37 -18.43 -24.80
C ILE A 120 -15.43 -19.22 -24.04
N GLU A 121 -14.98 -20.05 -23.10
CA GLU A 121 -15.80 -20.75 -22.11
C GLU A 121 -15.99 -19.90 -20.85
N GLY A 122 -15.03 -19.01 -20.57
CA GLY A 122 -15.08 -18.18 -19.37
C GLY A 122 -13.84 -17.33 -19.15
N VAL A 123 -13.64 -16.93 -17.90
CA VAL A 123 -12.49 -16.14 -17.45
C VAL A 123 -11.92 -16.74 -16.18
N VAL A 124 -10.61 -17.00 -16.18
CA VAL A 124 -9.84 -17.37 -15.00
C VAL A 124 -9.33 -16.10 -14.34
N LEU A 125 -9.50 -16.00 -13.02
CA LEU A 125 -9.01 -14.92 -12.20
C LEU A 125 -8.01 -15.46 -11.18
N SER A 126 -6.86 -14.80 -11.05
CA SER A 126 -5.93 -14.98 -9.94
C SER A 126 -5.96 -13.75 -9.06
N GLY A 127 -6.41 -13.88 -7.82
CA GLY A 127 -6.51 -12.81 -6.83
C GLY A 127 -5.42 -12.93 -5.78
N ARG A 128 -4.46 -11.99 -5.79
CA ARG A 128 -3.42 -11.88 -4.76
C ARG A 128 -3.81 -10.84 -3.71
N ASP A 129 -3.80 -11.22 -2.44
CA ASP A 129 -3.93 -10.24 -1.35
C ASP A 129 -2.64 -9.42 -1.26
N VAL A 130 -2.75 -8.12 -1.54
CA VAL A 130 -1.65 -7.15 -1.48
C VAL A 130 -1.86 -6.14 -0.34
N THR A 131 -2.80 -6.38 0.56
CA THR A 131 -3.16 -5.45 1.64
C THR A 131 -1.96 -5.08 2.51
N ASP A 132 -1.22 -6.08 2.99
CA ASP A 132 -0.07 -5.84 3.86
C ASP A 132 1.09 -5.19 3.11
N LEU A 133 1.33 -5.59 1.86
CA LEU A 133 2.32 -4.98 0.99
C LEU A 133 2.02 -3.49 0.78
N LYS A 134 0.77 -3.15 0.45
CA LYS A 134 0.34 -1.76 0.25
C LYS A 134 0.40 -0.94 1.51
N ARG A 135 0.05 -1.53 2.66
CA ARG A 135 0.18 -0.85 3.95
C ARG A 135 1.63 -0.50 4.27
N LEU A 136 2.56 -1.42 3.98
CA LEU A 136 3.99 -1.18 4.18
C LEU A 136 4.54 -0.13 3.21
N GLU A 137 4.15 -0.18 1.93
CA GLU A 137 4.50 0.84 0.93
C GLU A 137 4.02 2.24 1.35
N GLU A 138 2.77 2.36 1.80
CA GLU A 138 2.21 3.63 2.26
C GLU A 138 2.93 4.17 3.50
N GLN A 139 3.27 3.29 4.45
CA GLN A 139 4.04 3.65 5.65
C GLN A 139 5.44 4.15 5.29
N LEU A 140 6.11 3.50 4.34
CA LEU A 140 7.44 3.89 3.87
C LEU A 140 7.39 5.28 3.22
N ILE A 141 6.45 5.50 2.31
CA ILE A 141 6.27 6.80 1.63
C ILE A 141 6.01 7.92 2.65
N GLN A 142 5.18 7.66 3.66
CA GLN A 142 4.92 8.64 4.72
C GLN A 142 6.17 8.93 5.56
N ALA A 143 6.95 7.91 5.91
CA ALA A 143 8.19 8.07 6.66
C ALA A 143 9.23 8.87 5.86
N GLU A 144 9.40 8.59 4.57
CA GLU A 144 10.30 9.34 3.69
C GLU A 144 9.88 10.81 3.57
N LYS A 145 8.58 11.07 3.40
CA LYS A 145 8.05 12.44 3.35
C LYS A 145 8.34 13.20 4.65
N LEU A 146 8.13 12.57 5.81
CA LEU A 146 8.42 13.17 7.11
C LEU A 146 9.93 13.41 7.31
N ALA A 147 10.77 12.47 6.88
CA ALA A 147 12.22 12.63 6.94
C ALA A 147 12.70 13.79 6.07
N ALA A 148 12.20 13.91 4.84
CA ALA A 148 12.52 15.02 3.93
C ALA A 148 12.08 16.38 4.51
N MET A 149 10.87 16.44 5.09
CA MET A 149 10.41 17.65 5.79
C MET A 149 11.30 18.00 6.98
N GLY A 150 11.73 17.01 7.76
CA GLY A 150 12.67 17.19 8.86
C GLY A 150 13.99 17.79 8.41
N GLN A 151 14.57 17.29 7.31
CA GLN A 151 15.80 17.79 6.68
C GLN A 151 15.66 19.20 6.09
N MET A 152 14.46 19.60 5.66
CA MET A 152 14.22 20.99 5.24
C MET A 152 14.13 21.92 6.46
N LEU A 153 13.43 21.50 7.52
CA LEU A 153 13.29 22.26 8.76
C LEU A 153 14.63 22.47 9.48
N ALA A 154 15.44 21.42 9.66
CA ALA A 154 16.67 21.35 8.87
C ALA A 154 17.56 22.58 8.73
N GLY A 155 17.86 22.75 7.45
CA GLY A 155 18.59 23.88 6.91
C GLY A 155 17.90 25.20 7.22
N VAL A 156 16.57 25.29 7.20
CA VAL A 156 15.88 26.56 7.49
C VAL A 156 16.20 27.07 8.90
N ALA A 157 16.17 26.19 9.91
CA ALA A 157 16.55 26.54 11.27
C ALA A 157 18.03 26.96 11.36
N HIS A 158 18.93 26.25 10.67
CA HIS A 158 20.35 26.62 10.62
C HIS A 158 20.56 28.01 9.99
N GLU A 159 19.90 28.27 8.85
CA GLU A 159 19.97 29.54 8.13
C GLU A 159 19.36 30.71 8.91
N LEU A 160 18.33 30.48 9.72
CA LEU A 160 17.77 31.49 10.62
C LEU A 160 18.67 31.77 11.84
N ASN A 161 19.31 30.72 12.38
CA ASN A 161 20.19 30.85 13.54
C ASN A 161 21.46 31.64 13.20
N ASN A 162 21.97 31.59 11.97
CA ASN A 162 23.18 32.32 11.55
C ASN A 162 23.07 33.85 11.72
N PRO A 163 22.11 34.56 11.09
CA PRO A 163 21.95 35.99 11.27
C PRO A 163 21.48 36.35 12.69
N LEU A 164 20.67 35.51 13.34
CA LEU A 164 20.26 35.74 14.74
C LEU A 164 21.47 35.74 15.69
N THR A 165 22.39 34.79 15.51
CA THR A 165 23.62 34.72 16.31
C THR A 165 24.47 35.97 16.12
N ALA A 166 24.58 36.46 14.88
CA ALA A 166 25.29 37.70 14.59
C ALA A 166 24.63 38.93 15.24
N VAL A 167 23.30 39.07 15.14
CA VAL A 167 22.53 40.16 15.77
C VAL A 167 22.70 40.12 17.29
N LEU A 168 22.57 38.94 17.90
CA LEU A 168 22.77 38.76 19.34
C LEU A 168 24.18 39.18 19.76
N GLY A 169 25.22 38.74 19.04
CA GLY A 169 26.61 39.12 19.32
C GLY A 169 26.84 40.64 19.24
N VAL A 170 26.32 41.31 18.21
CA VAL A 170 26.44 42.77 18.07
C VAL A 170 25.70 43.50 19.19
N THR A 171 24.47 43.06 19.53
CA THR A 171 23.70 43.69 20.62
C THR A 171 24.38 43.54 21.98
N GLU A 172 25.04 42.41 22.25
CA GLU A 172 25.78 42.19 23.51
C GLU A 172 26.98 43.16 23.62
N LEU A 173 27.78 43.28 22.55
CA LEU A 173 28.92 44.20 22.49
C LEU A 173 28.49 45.67 22.64
N LEU A 174 27.38 46.06 22.00
CA LEU A 174 26.83 47.42 22.13
C LEU A 174 26.32 47.69 23.55
N ARG A 175 25.76 46.68 24.23
CA ARG A 175 25.29 46.81 25.61
C ARG A 175 26.44 47.02 26.59
N GLU A 176 27.54 46.28 26.43
CA GLU A 176 28.76 46.46 27.24
C GLU A 176 29.35 47.87 27.06
N ARG A 177 29.39 48.36 25.81
CA ARG A 177 29.88 49.72 25.50
C ARG A 177 28.95 50.82 26.02
N ALA A 178 27.64 50.64 25.91
CA ALA A 178 26.64 51.59 26.40
C ALA A 178 26.73 51.78 27.93
N GLY A 179 26.99 50.70 28.67
CA GLY A 179 27.23 50.75 30.11
C GLY A 179 28.50 51.50 30.52
N GLN A 180 29.49 51.58 29.63
CA GLN A 180 30.76 52.29 29.90
C GLN A 180 30.76 53.75 29.43
N ALA A 181 29.98 54.09 28.40
CA ALA A 181 30.05 55.39 27.71
C ALA A 181 28.95 56.39 28.10
N GLY A 182 28.03 56.04 29.01
CA GLY A 182 26.99 56.96 29.49
C GLY A 182 25.97 57.37 28.42
N TYR A 183 25.55 56.41 27.59
CA TYR A 183 24.52 56.63 26.57
C TYR A 183 23.13 56.87 27.18
N ASP A 184 22.27 57.54 26.40
CA ASP A 184 20.88 57.88 26.77
C ASP A 184 20.01 56.65 27.08
N GLU A 185 19.09 56.79 28.05
CA GLU A 185 18.23 55.71 28.57
C GLU A 185 17.38 55.05 27.46
N SER A 186 16.96 55.85 26.48
CA SER A 186 16.21 55.39 25.30
C SER A 186 17.00 54.39 24.46
N PHE A 187 18.29 54.66 24.22
CA PHE A 187 19.16 53.81 23.41
C PHE A 187 19.41 52.46 24.08
N THR A 188 19.68 52.47 25.39
CA THR A 188 19.87 51.26 26.19
C THR A 188 18.60 50.41 26.23
N ARG A 189 17.42 51.04 26.35
CA ARG A 189 16.12 50.35 26.33
C ARG A 189 15.82 49.71 24.97
N GLN A 190 16.18 50.38 23.87
CA GLN A 190 15.97 49.86 22.51
C GLN A 190 16.91 48.68 22.17
N LEU A 191 18.15 48.72 22.66
CA LEU A 191 19.08 47.58 22.60
C LEU A 191 18.56 46.36 23.37
N ASP A 192 18.08 46.57 24.60
CA ASP A 192 17.53 45.50 25.43
C ASP A 192 16.28 44.86 24.79
N LEU A 193 15.42 45.67 24.16
CA LEU A 193 14.25 45.17 23.42
C LEU A 193 14.68 44.31 22.22
N THR A 194 15.65 44.77 21.45
CA THR A 194 16.15 44.06 20.26
C THR A 194 16.82 42.74 20.64
N HIS A 195 17.65 42.76 21.68
CA HIS A 195 18.30 41.56 22.22
C HIS A 195 17.27 40.55 22.78
N ARG A 196 16.27 41.02 23.53
CA ARG A 196 15.18 40.16 24.02
C ARG A 196 14.31 39.60 22.90
N GLN A 197 14.05 40.36 21.84
CA GLN A 197 13.30 39.88 20.67
C GLN A 197 14.08 38.81 19.89
N ALA A 198 15.37 39.05 19.62
CA ALA A 198 16.24 38.07 18.97
C ALA A 198 16.39 36.78 19.79
N ARG A 199 16.39 36.87 21.14
CA ARG A 199 16.37 35.71 22.05
C ARG A 199 15.01 34.99 22.16
N ARG A 200 13.91 35.69 21.88
CA ARG A 200 12.54 35.14 21.96
C ARG A 200 12.12 34.40 20.69
N THR A 201 12.75 34.68 19.56
CA THR A 201 12.64 33.82 18.38
C THR A 201 13.10 32.42 18.82
N PRO A 202 12.28 31.37 18.71
CA PRO A 202 12.67 30.05 19.18
C PRO A 202 13.92 29.66 18.41
N ALA A 203 15.07 29.65 19.10
CA ALA A 203 16.24 28.95 18.63
C ALA A 203 15.77 27.52 18.45
N PHE A 204 15.56 27.09 17.20
CA PHE A 204 15.17 25.73 16.88
C PHE A 204 16.27 24.85 17.45
N PRO A 205 16.02 24.12 18.55
CA PRO A 205 17.09 23.48 19.30
C PRO A 205 17.70 22.40 18.41
N ALA A 206 19.04 22.33 18.33
CA ALA A 206 19.74 21.31 17.52
C ALA A 206 19.33 19.85 17.86
N SER A 207 18.55 19.62 18.92
CA SER A 207 17.96 18.34 19.30
C SER A 207 16.93 17.77 18.32
N TRP A 208 16.42 18.53 17.35
CA TRP A 208 15.60 17.94 16.27
C TRP A 208 16.46 17.27 15.18
N ALA A 209 17.79 17.38 15.23
CA ALA A 209 18.74 16.79 14.27
C ALA A 209 19.18 15.35 14.57
N THR A 210 18.72 14.73 15.65
CA THR A 210 18.98 13.29 15.89
C THR A 210 17.77 12.48 15.46
N PRO A 211 17.86 11.66 14.39
CA PRO A 211 16.90 10.60 14.19
C PRO A 211 17.00 9.70 15.41
N THR A 212 15.89 9.45 16.10
CA THR A 212 15.81 8.37 17.08
C THR A 212 16.04 7.05 16.35
N SER A 213 17.30 6.64 16.24
CA SER A 213 17.68 5.25 15.96
C SER A 213 17.29 4.45 17.20
N SER A 214 16.06 3.97 17.22
CA SER A 214 15.71 2.85 18.10
C SER A 214 16.51 1.64 17.62
N SER A 215 17.54 1.33 18.39
CA SER A 215 18.37 0.15 18.28
C SER A 215 17.50 -1.11 18.23
N ARG A 216 17.65 -1.87 17.14
CA ARG A 216 17.52 -3.32 17.19
C ARG A 216 18.56 -3.83 18.18
N SER A 217 18.10 -4.45 19.27
CA SER A 217 18.90 -5.39 20.05
C SER A 217 18.19 -6.73 20.09
N SER A 218 18.91 -7.73 19.57
CA SER A 218 18.79 -9.18 19.75
C SER A 218 17.68 -9.91 19.00
#